data_AF-A0A5C6UMC9-F1
#
_entry.id   AF-A0A5C6UMC9-F1
#
_cell.length_a   1.000
_cell.length_b   1.000
_cell.length_c   1.000
_cell.angle_alpha   90.00
_cell.angle_beta   90.00
_cell.angle_gamma   90.00
#
_symmetry.space_group_name_H-M   'P 1'
#
loop_
_entity.id
_entity.type
_entity.pdbx_description
1 polymer ?
#
loop_
_entity_poly.entity_id
_entity_poly.type
_entity_poly.pdbx_seq_one_letter_code
_entity_poly.pdbx_strand_id
1 'polypeptide(L)'
;MITLPLHELGKRCETVGLRRAEPTHDMPLPDGAAMWTSSYATLLLWPVASVETHVLEEAEITGQDWLDENLALKEGGSLTDGYLVLALPSPPSEIGVIREIEQSTMVCRKHVIWFEELNDLSWKGVEKITVIALPQPIIASEDLSYPDMDEDALGVWEIVRKNGPNEASTILELLR
;
A
#
# COMPACT_ATOMS: atom_id res chain seq x y z
N MET A 1 22.80 17.57 2.40
CA MET A 1 21.80 17.08 1.43
C MET A 1 21.46 15.67 1.84
N ILE A 2 20.26 15.46 2.40
CA ILE A 2 19.79 14.12 2.76
C ILE A 2 19.47 13.40 1.44
N THR A 3 20.11 12.26 1.20
CA THR A 3 19.83 11.45 0.01
C THR A 3 18.51 10.74 0.24
N LEU A 4 17.45 11.24 -0.39
CA LEU A 4 16.11 10.69 -0.32
C LEU A 4 16.08 9.21 -0.77
N PRO A 5 15.10 8.40 -0.32
CA PRO A 5 15.03 6.96 -0.59
C PRO A 5 14.76 6.63 -2.06
N LEU A 6 14.74 7.64 -2.94
CA LEU A 6 14.30 7.58 -4.32
C LEU A 6 14.83 6.36 -5.08
N HIS A 7 16.12 6.05 -4.91
CA HIS A 7 16.73 4.92 -5.60
C HIS A 7 16.29 3.56 -5.03
N GLU A 8 16.24 3.38 -3.71
CA GLU A 8 15.78 2.12 -3.11
C GLU A 8 14.29 1.91 -3.33
N LEU A 9 13.49 2.94 -3.05
CA LEU A 9 12.05 2.93 -3.25
C LEU A 9 11.70 2.71 -4.72
N GLY A 10 12.42 3.37 -5.62
CA GLY A 10 12.27 3.20 -7.06
C GLY A 10 12.50 1.76 -7.52
N LYS A 11 13.57 1.11 -7.05
CA LYS A 11 13.82 -0.31 -7.35
C LYS A 11 12.68 -1.20 -6.87
N ARG A 12 12.14 -0.98 -5.68
CA ARG A 12 11.02 -1.77 -5.15
C ARG A 12 9.73 -1.52 -5.94
N CYS A 13 9.42 -0.28 -6.28
CA CYS A 13 8.33 0.07 -7.19
C CYS A 13 8.43 -0.70 -8.52
N GLU A 14 9.61 -0.75 -9.13
CA GLU A 14 9.82 -1.48 -10.38
C GLU A 14 9.55 -2.99 -10.25
N THR A 15 9.92 -3.62 -9.13
CA THR A 15 9.68 -5.05 -8.91
C THR A 15 8.21 -5.44 -8.89
N VAL A 16 7.32 -4.51 -8.54
CA VAL A 16 5.88 -4.71 -8.50
C VAL A 16 5.17 -4.13 -9.73
N GLY A 17 5.91 -3.56 -10.69
CA GLY A 17 5.35 -3.00 -11.92
C GLY A 17 4.90 -1.54 -11.84
N LEU A 18 5.18 -0.85 -10.72
CA LEU A 18 5.04 0.60 -10.62
C LEU A 18 6.20 1.28 -11.37
N ARG A 19 5.89 2.24 -12.23
CA ARG A 19 6.90 2.97 -13.02
C ARG A 19 6.92 4.44 -12.64
N ARG A 20 8.10 5.06 -12.75
CA ARG A 20 8.25 6.50 -12.55
C ARG A 20 7.28 7.24 -13.47
N ALA A 21 6.58 8.22 -12.92
CA ALA A 21 5.63 9.03 -13.68
C ALA A 21 5.73 10.49 -13.28
N GLU A 22 5.40 11.35 -14.23
CA GLU A 22 5.18 12.76 -13.99
C GLU A 22 3.74 12.99 -13.52
N PRO A 23 3.48 14.05 -12.71
CA PRO A 23 2.13 14.45 -12.33
C PRO A 23 1.19 14.59 -13.52
N THR A 24 -0.08 14.24 -13.32
CA THR A 24 -1.12 14.41 -14.34
C THR A 24 -1.74 15.82 -14.29
N HIS A 25 -1.66 16.49 -13.14
CA HIS A 25 -2.14 17.85 -12.91
C HIS A 25 -0.99 18.85 -12.84
N ASP A 26 -1.30 20.12 -13.07
CA ASP A 26 -0.34 21.21 -13.17
C ASP A 26 0.28 21.65 -11.83
N MET A 27 -0.08 21.03 -10.69
CA MET A 27 0.55 21.39 -9.42
C MET A 27 1.94 20.78 -9.31
N PRO A 28 2.98 21.61 -9.06
CA PRO A 28 4.34 21.10 -8.93
C PRO A 28 4.46 20.24 -7.68
N LEU A 29 5.24 19.17 -7.80
CA LEU A 29 5.73 18.41 -6.66
C LEU A 29 6.81 19.21 -5.92
N PRO A 30 6.87 19.14 -4.57
CA PRO A 30 7.97 19.76 -3.83
C PRO A 30 9.30 19.09 -4.15
N ASP A 31 10.40 19.80 -3.92
CA ASP A 31 11.74 19.29 -4.18
C ASP A 31 12.00 17.98 -3.42
N GLY A 32 12.33 16.92 -4.17
CA GLY A 32 12.54 15.59 -3.60
C GLY A 32 11.30 14.69 -3.57
N ALA A 33 10.12 15.23 -3.88
CA ALA A 33 8.95 14.41 -4.11
C ALA A 33 9.01 13.65 -5.43
N ALA A 34 8.16 12.63 -5.50
CA ALA A 34 8.38 11.56 -6.44
C ALA A 34 7.14 10.69 -6.59
N MET A 35 6.74 10.40 -7.83
CA MET A 35 5.57 9.59 -8.10
C MET A 35 5.89 8.36 -8.94
N TRP A 36 5.25 7.24 -8.59
CA TRP A 36 5.20 6.04 -9.41
C TRP A 36 3.76 5.61 -9.63
N THR A 37 3.48 5.03 -10.78
CA THR A 37 2.14 4.62 -11.15
C THR A 37 2.12 3.34 -11.96
N SER A 38 0.99 2.65 -11.90
CA SER A 38 0.63 1.46 -12.67
C SER A 38 -0.85 1.55 -13.06
N SER A 39 -1.41 0.48 -13.62
CA SER A 39 -2.84 0.40 -13.91
C SER A 39 -3.72 0.19 -12.67
N TYR A 40 -3.14 -0.11 -11.50
CA TYR A 40 -3.91 -0.46 -10.30
C TYR A 40 -3.56 0.38 -9.07
N ALA A 41 -2.40 1.06 -9.06
CA ALA A 41 -1.98 1.88 -7.95
C ALA A 41 -1.12 3.08 -8.38
N THR A 42 -1.16 4.14 -7.58
CA THR A 42 -0.25 5.29 -7.62
C THR A 42 0.38 5.50 -6.25
N LEU A 43 1.70 5.58 -6.22
CA LEU A 43 2.50 5.83 -5.02
C LEU A 43 3.15 7.22 -5.13
N LEU A 44 2.92 8.05 -4.12
CA LEU A 44 3.53 9.35 -3.96
C LEU A 44 4.48 9.33 -2.77
N LEU A 45 5.76 9.60 -3.03
CA LEU A 45 6.74 9.93 -2.01
C LEU A 45 6.74 11.44 -1.80
N TRP A 46 6.51 11.83 -0.54
CA TRP A 46 6.45 13.22 -0.10
C TRP A 46 7.54 13.48 0.95
N PRO A 47 8.51 14.37 0.68
CA PRO A 47 9.56 14.71 1.62
C PRO A 47 8.98 15.58 2.74
N VAL A 48 9.39 15.30 3.98
CA VAL A 48 9.03 16.08 5.15
C VAL A 48 10.27 16.83 5.63
N ALA A 49 10.13 18.13 5.91
CA ALA A 49 11.27 18.98 6.25
C ALA A 49 11.82 18.77 7.67
N SER A 50 10.97 18.33 8.60
CA SER A 50 11.29 18.17 10.02
C SER A 50 10.59 16.92 10.58
N VAL A 51 11.02 16.47 11.76
CA VAL A 51 10.36 15.39 12.52
C VAL A 51 9.33 15.91 13.52
N GLU A 52 9.11 17.22 13.56
CA GLU A 52 8.10 17.84 14.42
C GLU A 52 6.69 17.45 13.99
N THR A 53 5.87 17.06 14.97
CA THR A 53 4.50 16.55 14.77
C THR A 53 3.66 17.43 13.85
N HIS A 54 3.62 18.74 14.09
CA HIS A 54 2.82 19.66 13.29
C HIS A 54 3.27 19.72 11.81
N VAL A 55 4.57 19.58 11.53
CA VAL A 55 5.11 19.56 10.16
C VAL A 55 4.74 18.26 9.45
N LEU A 56 4.74 17.15 10.19
CA LEU A 56 4.35 15.85 9.65
C LEU A 56 2.85 15.80 9.34
N GLU A 57 1.99 16.34 10.20
CA GLU A 57 0.54 16.46 9.98
C GLU A 57 0.22 17.36 8.78
N GLU A 58 0.90 18.52 8.67
CA GLU A 58 0.74 19.41 7.52
C GLU A 58 1.17 18.72 6.21
N ALA A 59 2.28 17.97 6.25
CA ALA A 59 2.74 17.18 5.10
C ALA A 59 1.79 16.03 4.75
N GLU A 60 1.16 15.38 5.73
CA GLU A 60 0.12 14.37 5.50
C GLU A 60 -1.06 14.98 4.74
N ILE A 61 -1.63 16.07 5.25
CA ILE A 61 -2.79 16.74 4.65
C ILE A 61 -2.46 17.19 3.23
N THR A 62 -1.36 17.92 3.07
CA THR A 62 -0.97 18.50 1.77
C THR A 62 -0.65 17.42 0.75
N GLY A 63 0.08 16.36 1.17
CA GLY A 63 0.43 15.25 0.30
C GLY A 63 -0.80 14.41 -0.08
N GLN A 64 -1.76 14.26 0.83
CA GLN A 64 -3.03 13.56 0.57
C GLN A 64 -3.88 14.34 -0.44
N ASP A 65 -4.08 15.63 -0.20
CA ASP A 65 -4.91 16.48 -1.08
C ASP A 65 -4.32 16.52 -2.50
N TRP A 66 -2.99 16.63 -2.61
CA TRP A 66 -2.29 16.56 -3.90
C TRP A 66 -2.54 15.21 -4.59
N LEU A 67 -2.42 14.09 -3.85
CA LEU A 67 -2.62 12.76 -4.40
C LEU A 67 -4.07 12.55 -4.85
N ASP A 68 -5.04 13.03 -4.08
CA ASP A 68 -6.46 12.95 -4.40
C ASP A 68 -6.78 13.66 -5.71
N GLU A 69 -6.29 14.88 -5.89
CA GLU A 69 -6.47 15.63 -7.13
C GLU A 69 -5.84 14.92 -8.34
N ASN A 70 -4.63 14.40 -8.19
CA ASN A 70 -3.96 13.66 -9.27
C ASN A 70 -4.69 12.35 -9.62
N LEU A 71 -5.27 11.66 -8.63
CA LEU A 71 -6.08 10.46 -8.85
C LEU A 71 -7.40 10.81 -9.52
N ALA A 72 -8.11 11.84 -9.07
CA ALA A 72 -9.39 12.27 -9.64
C ALA A 72 -9.31 12.60 -11.14
N LEU A 73 -8.19 13.15 -11.61
CA LEU A 73 -7.96 13.39 -13.05
C LEU A 73 -7.67 12.12 -13.85
N LYS A 74 -7.13 11.08 -13.19
CA LYS A 74 -6.84 9.78 -13.79
C LYS A 74 -8.05 8.86 -13.87
N GLU A 75 -9.04 9.06 -13.01
CA GLU A 75 -10.22 8.21 -12.87
C GLU A 75 -11.25 8.32 -14.02
N GLY A 76 -10.80 8.41 -15.27
CA GLY A 76 -11.64 8.23 -16.47
C GLY A 76 -12.28 6.84 -16.61
N GLY A 77 -12.52 6.12 -15.51
CA GLY A 77 -13.25 4.86 -15.42
C GLY A 77 -12.59 3.77 -14.58
N SER A 78 -11.31 3.91 -14.16
CA SER A 78 -10.62 2.88 -13.36
C SER A 78 -10.24 3.38 -11.97
N LEU A 79 -10.80 2.73 -10.93
CA LEU A 79 -10.39 2.91 -9.55
C LEU A 79 -8.91 2.54 -9.40
N THR A 80 -8.11 3.47 -8.92
CA THR A 80 -6.67 3.29 -8.70
C THR A 80 -6.36 3.50 -7.23
N ASP A 81 -5.68 2.56 -6.58
CA ASP A 81 -5.31 2.71 -5.18
C ASP A 81 -4.25 3.80 -4.99
N GLY A 82 -4.47 4.71 -4.04
CA GLY A 82 -3.50 5.72 -3.63
C GLY A 82 -2.63 5.28 -2.46
N TYR A 83 -1.31 5.52 -2.56
CA TYR A 83 -0.34 5.31 -1.49
C TYR A 83 0.46 6.59 -1.26
N LEU A 84 0.37 7.17 -0.07
CA LEU A 84 1.18 8.32 0.36
C LEU A 84 2.31 7.83 1.28
N VAL A 85 3.55 8.16 0.92
CA VAL A 85 4.75 7.81 1.68
C VAL A 85 5.42 9.10 2.15
N LEU A 86 5.35 9.37 3.46
CA LEU A 86 5.97 10.52 4.09
C LEU A 86 7.42 10.18 4.46
N ALA A 87 8.39 10.88 3.89
CA ALA A 87 9.81 10.65 4.12
C ALA A 87 10.41 11.66 5.10
N LEU A 88 10.62 11.22 6.33
CA LEU A 88 11.23 11.99 7.40
C LEU A 88 12.77 12.03 7.25
N PRO A 89 13.41 13.15 7.65
CA PRO A 89 14.86 13.32 7.54
C PRO A 89 15.65 12.53 8.59
N SER A 90 15.00 12.10 9.65
CA SER A 90 15.57 11.34 10.78
C SER A 90 14.46 10.58 11.52
N PRO A 91 14.78 9.70 12.48
CA PRO A 91 13.76 9.03 13.26
C PRO A 91 12.78 10.02 13.93
N PRO A 92 11.48 9.70 13.97
CA PRO A 92 10.46 10.51 14.62
C PRO A 92 10.72 10.64 16.13
N SER A 93 10.40 11.79 16.73
CA SER A 93 10.42 11.94 18.19
C SER A 93 9.23 11.25 18.86
N GLU A 94 8.10 11.14 18.16
CA GLU A 94 6.83 10.62 18.69
C GLU A 94 6.25 9.54 17.77
N ILE A 95 6.30 8.28 18.22
CA ILE A 95 5.80 7.13 17.45
C ILE A 95 4.26 7.13 17.38
N GLY A 96 3.58 7.78 18.35
CA GLY A 96 2.12 7.85 18.40
C GLY A 96 1.52 8.50 17.15
N VAL A 97 2.10 9.62 16.72
CA VAL A 97 1.68 10.38 15.54
C VAL A 97 1.79 9.53 14.27
N ILE A 98 2.88 8.78 14.11
CA ILE A 98 3.04 7.87 12.97
C ILE A 98 1.91 6.86 12.92
N ARG A 99 1.58 6.26 14.07
CA ARG A 99 0.51 5.28 14.15
C ARG A 99 -0.84 5.89 13.78
N GLU A 100 -1.12 7.11 14.22
CA GLU A 100 -2.36 7.82 13.87
C GLU A 100 -2.45 8.06 12.35
N ILE A 101 -1.35 8.52 11.73
CA ILE A 101 -1.26 8.71 10.29
C ILE A 101 -1.41 7.40 9.52
N GLU A 102 -0.68 6.34 9.88
CA GLU A 102 -0.72 5.05 9.19
C GLU A 102 -2.08 4.33 9.35
N GLN A 103 -2.80 4.61 10.44
CA GLN A 103 -4.16 4.08 10.67
C GLN A 103 -5.26 4.92 10.02
N SER A 104 -4.95 6.14 9.60
CA SER A 104 -5.87 7.00 8.86
C SER A 104 -6.07 6.47 7.45
N THR A 105 -7.22 5.83 7.21
CA THR A 105 -7.61 5.31 5.89
C THR A 105 -8.38 6.34 5.05
N MET A 106 -8.34 7.62 5.42
CA MET A 106 -8.98 8.66 4.63
C MET A 106 -8.21 8.83 3.31
N VAL A 107 -8.93 8.74 2.19
CA VAL A 107 -8.45 8.91 0.80
C VAL A 107 -7.48 7.83 0.31
N CYS A 108 -6.37 7.62 1.01
CA CYS A 108 -5.27 6.76 0.57
C CYS A 108 -4.67 5.96 1.74
N ARG A 109 -3.82 4.98 1.41
CA ARG A 109 -2.98 4.31 2.42
C ARG A 109 -1.74 5.13 2.69
N LYS A 110 -1.41 5.31 3.96
CA LYS A 110 -0.29 6.17 4.38
C LYS A 110 0.79 5.35 5.03
N HIS A 111 2.03 5.72 4.75
CA HIS A 111 3.22 5.12 5.35
C HIS A 111 4.21 6.22 5.72
N VAL A 112 4.85 6.08 6.88
CA VAL A 112 5.94 6.98 7.27
C VAL A 112 7.25 6.21 7.24
N ILE A 113 8.21 6.74 6.50
CA ILE A 113 9.56 6.20 6.43
C ILE A 113 10.55 7.23 6.93
N TRP A 114 11.66 6.78 7.49
CA TRP A 114 12.71 7.68 7.98
C TRP A 114 14.09 7.11 7.71
N PHE A 115 15.05 8.00 7.65
CA PHE A 115 16.45 7.66 7.50
C PHE A 115 17.06 7.26 8.85
N GLU A 116 17.55 6.03 8.99
CA GLU A 116 18.19 5.55 10.22
C GLU A 116 19.71 5.74 10.14
N GLU A 117 20.17 6.80 10.82
CA GLU A 117 21.57 7.24 10.97
C GLU A 117 22.35 7.52 9.66
N LEU A 118 23.28 8.49 9.75
CA LEU A 118 24.11 8.93 8.62
C LEU A 118 25.04 7.86 8.03
N ASN A 119 25.26 6.75 8.74
CA ASN A 119 26.29 5.77 8.39
C ASN A 119 25.77 4.53 7.65
N ASP A 120 24.51 4.14 7.82
CA ASP A 120 23.97 2.89 7.23
C ASP A 120 23.15 3.13 5.95
N LEU A 121 22.99 4.39 5.52
CA LEU A 121 22.19 4.78 4.34
C LEU A 121 20.82 4.06 4.25
N SER A 122 20.26 3.63 5.39
CA SER A 122 19.15 2.70 5.42
C SER A 122 17.85 3.42 5.78
N TRP A 123 16.82 3.17 4.99
CA TRP A 123 15.49 3.70 5.25
C TRP A 123 14.65 2.68 6.00
N LYS A 124 14.05 3.10 7.11
CA LYS A 124 13.13 2.28 7.90
C LYS A 124 11.70 2.49 7.48
N GLY A 125 10.90 1.44 7.59
CA GLY A 125 9.48 1.46 7.28
C GLY A 125 9.17 1.17 5.82
N VAL A 126 10.18 1.15 4.93
CA VAL A 126 9.99 0.82 3.51
C VAL A 126 9.39 -0.58 3.34
N GLU A 127 9.78 -1.52 4.19
CA GLU A 127 9.27 -2.89 4.24
C GLU A 127 7.78 -2.99 4.59
N LYS A 128 7.22 -1.96 5.25
CA LYS A 128 5.80 -1.92 5.63
C LYS A 128 4.89 -1.49 4.48
N ILE A 129 5.47 -0.93 3.41
CA ILE A 129 4.73 -0.47 2.24
C ILE A 129 4.36 -1.69 1.39
N THR A 130 3.24 -2.33 1.74
CA THR A 130 2.82 -3.63 1.18
C THR A 130 2.78 -3.68 -0.35
N VAL A 131 2.38 -2.57 -1.00
CA VAL A 131 2.30 -2.51 -2.48
C VAL A 131 3.65 -2.70 -3.17
N ILE A 132 4.77 -2.41 -2.50
CA ILE A 132 6.13 -2.59 -3.02
C ILE A 132 6.90 -3.73 -2.33
N ALA A 133 6.26 -4.44 -1.39
CA ALA A 133 6.90 -5.42 -0.52
C ALA A 133 6.61 -6.87 -0.89
N LEU A 134 5.76 -7.13 -1.89
CA LEU A 134 5.51 -8.49 -2.32
C LEU A 134 6.66 -8.98 -3.21
N PRO A 135 7.41 -10.02 -2.80
CA PRO A 135 8.33 -10.69 -3.72
C PRO A 135 7.53 -11.19 -4.93
N GLN A 136 8.20 -11.37 -6.08
CA GLN A 136 7.58 -12.04 -7.22
C GLN A 136 6.86 -13.29 -6.70
N PRO A 137 5.56 -13.47 -7.02
CA PRO A 137 4.91 -14.72 -6.70
C PRO A 137 5.81 -15.79 -7.29
N ILE A 138 6.31 -16.68 -6.43
CA ILE A 138 6.78 -17.98 -6.90
C ILE A 138 5.59 -18.47 -7.70
N ILE A 139 5.74 -18.56 -9.03
CA ILE A 139 4.68 -19.02 -9.92
C ILE A 139 4.17 -20.30 -9.25
N ALA A 140 2.97 -20.24 -8.67
CA ALA A 140 2.34 -21.43 -8.15
C ALA A 140 2.35 -22.38 -9.33
N SER A 141 2.93 -23.57 -9.14
CA SER A 141 2.94 -24.58 -10.19
C SER A 141 1.53 -24.65 -10.78
N GLU A 142 1.43 -24.70 -12.11
CA GLU A 142 0.14 -24.68 -12.83
C GLU A 142 -0.84 -25.76 -12.34
N ASP A 143 -0.37 -26.74 -11.58
CA ASP A 143 -1.18 -27.66 -10.81
C ASP A 143 -1.67 -27.02 -9.50
N LEU A 144 -2.70 -26.16 -9.60
CA LEU A 144 -3.61 -25.91 -8.49
C LEU A 144 -4.39 -27.20 -8.21
N SER A 145 -3.82 -28.13 -7.44
CA SER A 145 -4.59 -29.23 -6.89
C SER A 145 -5.41 -28.72 -5.72
N TYR A 146 -6.74 -28.88 -5.78
CA TYR A 146 -7.57 -28.75 -4.60
C TYR A 146 -7.04 -29.72 -3.51
N PRO A 147 -7.07 -29.32 -2.22
CA PRO A 147 -6.76 -30.25 -1.15
C PRO A 147 -7.67 -31.48 -1.24
N ASP A 148 -7.13 -32.67 -0.96
CA ASP A 148 -7.93 -33.88 -0.89
C ASP A 148 -9.06 -33.68 0.12
N MET A 149 -10.31 -33.78 -0.36
CA MET A 149 -11.50 -33.72 0.49
C MET A 149 -11.77 -35.11 1.05
N ASP A 150 -11.89 -35.21 2.36
CA ASP A 150 -12.39 -36.43 3.01
C ASP A 150 -13.90 -36.61 2.78
N GLU A 151 -14.44 -37.76 3.18
CA GLU A 151 -15.85 -38.09 2.96
C GLU A 151 -16.80 -37.07 3.61
N ASP A 152 -16.42 -36.49 4.74
CA ASP A 152 -17.20 -35.48 5.45
C ASP A 152 -17.20 -34.15 4.67
N ALA A 153 -16.05 -33.71 4.18
CA ALA A 153 -15.91 -32.52 3.35
C ALA A 153 -16.68 -32.66 2.02
N LEU A 154 -16.64 -33.85 1.40
CA LEU A 154 -17.44 -34.15 0.20
C LEU A 154 -18.94 -34.08 0.48
N GLY A 155 -19.39 -34.59 1.62
CA GLY A 155 -20.79 -34.52 2.05
C GLY A 155 -21.27 -33.07 2.21
N VAL A 156 -20.47 -32.24 2.88
CA VAL A 156 -20.75 -30.80 3.05
C VAL A 156 -20.77 -30.08 1.70
N TRP A 157 -19.80 -30.37 0.84
CA TRP A 157 -19.69 -29.76 -0.48
C TRP A 157 -20.90 -30.04 -1.35
N GLU A 158 -21.42 -31.27 -1.35
CA GLU A 158 -22.63 -31.62 -2.11
C GLU A 158 -23.88 -30.90 -1.60
N ILE A 159 -24.01 -30.72 -0.28
CA ILE A 159 -25.12 -29.96 0.31
C ILE A 159 -25.06 -28.49 -0.11
N VAL A 160 -23.86 -27.87 -0.06
CA VAL A 160 -23.63 -26.49 -0.52
C VAL A 160 -23.89 -26.34 -2.01
N ARG A 161 -23.41 -27.28 -2.83
CA ARG A 161 -23.58 -27.25 -4.28
C ARG A 161 -25.06 -27.35 -4.69
N LYS A 162 -25.84 -28.16 -3.98
CA LYS A 162 -27.24 -28.44 -4.32
C LYS A 162 -28.21 -27.34 -3.86
N ASN A 163 -27.95 -26.72 -2.71
CA ASN A 163 -28.90 -25.80 -2.06
C ASN A 163 -28.36 -24.35 -1.98
N GLY A 164 -27.10 -24.13 -2.37
CA GLY A 164 -26.43 -22.85 -2.16
C GLY A 164 -25.95 -22.68 -0.71
N PRO A 165 -25.02 -21.72 -0.47
CA PRO A 165 -24.31 -21.62 0.81
C PRO A 165 -25.22 -21.27 1.99
N ASN A 166 -26.27 -20.47 1.77
CA ASN A 166 -27.16 -20.02 2.85
C ASN A 166 -28.09 -21.14 3.34
N GLU A 167 -28.72 -21.90 2.43
CA GLU A 167 -29.60 -23.02 2.81
C GLU A 167 -28.80 -24.22 3.32
N ALA A 168 -27.61 -24.44 2.78
CA ALA A 168 -26.72 -25.50 3.26
C ALA A 168 -26.29 -25.30 4.71
N SER A 169 -26.04 -24.05 5.13
CA SER A 169 -25.72 -23.74 6.54
C SER A 169 -26.83 -24.19 7.48
N THR A 170 -28.09 -23.90 7.14
CA THR A 170 -29.25 -24.30 7.95
C THR A 170 -29.45 -25.81 7.98
N ILE A 171 -29.23 -26.50 6.85
CA ILE A 171 -29.34 -27.97 6.77
C ILE A 171 -28.27 -28.65 7.62
N LEU A 172 -27.03 -28.16 7.58
CA LEU A 172 -25.92 -28.73 8.34
C LEU A 172 -26.05 -28.52 9.85
N GLU A 173 -26.64 -27.40 10.28
CA GLU A 173 -26.96 -27.14 11.69
C GLU A 173 -28.02 -28.10 12.25
N LEU A 174 -28.96 -28.57 11.42
CA LEU A 174 -30.00 -29.53 11.81
C LEU A 174 -29.51 -30.98 11.86
N LEU A 175 -28.34 -31.27 11.28
CA LEU A 175 -27.72 -32.60 11.23
C LEU A 175 -26.67 -32.82 12.33
N ARG A 176 -26.41 -31.80 13.18
CA ARG A 176 -25.60 -31.89 14.39
C ARG A 176 -26.42 -32.29 15.61
#